data_AF-G7DXA7-F1
#
_entry.id   AF-G7DXA7-F1
#
_cell.length_a   1.000
_cell.length_b   1.000
_cell.length_c   1.000
_cell.angle_alpha   90.00
_cell.angle_beta   90.00
_cell.angle_gamma   90.00
#
_symmetry.space_group_name_H-M   'P 1'
#
loop_
_entity.id
_entity.type
_entity.pdbx_description
1 polymer ?
#
loop_
_entity_poly.entity_id
_entity_poly.type
_entity_poly.pdbx_seq_one_letter_code
_entity_poly.pdbx_strand_id
1 'polypeptide(L)'
;MRFTLTLIATALALIEAAPADVDVNLDIMQRVELANGNHTGEAASTSKFLRVHATSAGQVECTERMVLQVRGTGEPQGACKPCTPVIRSLQAQMDVQLVDIIYPAGAGQDSSQATASVIEIANACPNSRILALGYSQGATAVTRALSSINTAGQSAILFGSPCRTPGADQVNVDENGAGKTAKVRGLQSGGCAVPAAYNDQSRVLDICHTGGELLSHVFSQKLTDKACSRSSVLEQYIQFGQQPPSVPSPADG
;
A
#
# COMPACT_ATOMS: atom_id res chain seq x y z
N MET A 1 16.52 -10.64 7.66
CA MET A 1 16.95 -9.24 7.85
C MET A 1 17.08 -8.43 6.55
N ARG A 2 17.64 -8.96 5.44
CA ARG A 2 17.82 -8.16 4.21
C ARG A 2 16.51 -7.72 3.52
N PHE A 3 15.51 -8.60 3.41
CA PHE A 3 14.26 -8.26 2.72
C PHE A 3 13.46 -7.13 3.39
N THR A 4 13.39 -7.13 4.72
CA THR A 4 12.68 -6.09 5.47
C THR A 4 13.30 -4.72 5.21
N LEU A 5 14.63 -4.60 5.26
CA LEU A 5 15.30 -3.33 4.94
C LEU A 5 15.09 -2.90 3.49
N THR A 6 15.15 -3.83 2.52
CA THR A 6 14.91 -3.50 1.11
C THR A 6 13.48 -3.02 0.87
N LEU A 7 12.47 -3.75 1.38
CA LEU A 7 11.07 -3.39 1.24
C LEU A 7 10.75 -2.04 1.90
N ILE A 8 11.38 -1.75 3.04
CA ILE A 8 11.25 -0.47 3.74
C ILE A 8 11.86 0.66 2.91
N ALA A 9 13.08 0.49 2.42
CA ALA A 9 13.75 1.49 1.59
C ALA A 9 12.97 1.74 0.30
N THR A 10 12.41 0.68 -0.30
CA THR A 10 11.53 0.80 -1.47
C THR A 10 10.23 1.53 -1.12
N ALA A 11 9.55 1.21 -0.02
CA ALA A 11 8.33 1.91 0.38
C ALA A 11 8.58 3.40 0.64
N LEU A 12 9.69 3.72 1.31
CA LEU A 12 10.17 5.08 1.53
C LEU A 12 10.44 5.79 0.19
N ALA A 13 11.13 5.14 -0.73
CA ALA A 13 11.38 5.69 -2.06
C ALA A 13 10.08 5.87 -2.85
N LEU A 14 9.14 4.93 -2.80
CA LEU A 14 7.87 4.99 -3.53
C LEU A 14 6.97 6.14 -3.07
N ILE A 15 6.90 6.39 -1.76
CA ILE A 15 6.10 7.50 -1.23
C ILE A 15 6.80 8.84 -1.44
N GLU A 16 8.13 8.89 -1.52
CA GLU A 16 8.87 10.14 -1.72
C GLU A 16 9.04 10.50 -3.21
N ALA A 17 9.16 9.50 -4.09
CA ALA A 17 9.29 9.66 -5.53
C ALA A 17 7.96 9.93 -6.24
N ALA A 18 6.83 9.80 -5.53
CA ALA A 18 5.53 10.22 -6.03
C ALA A 18 5.59 11.73 -6.36
N PRO A 19 5.54 12.13 -7.65
CA PRO A 19 5.62 13.53 -8.02
C PRO A 19 4.39 14.25 -7.48
N ALA A 20 4.60 15.18 -6.55
CA ALA A 20 3.62 16.21 -6.24
C ALA A 20 3.76 17.25 -7.35
N ASP A 21 3.29 16.95 -8.57
CA ASP A 21 3.41 17.89 -9.68
C ASP A 21 2.59 19.14 -9.38
N VAL A 22 3.29 20.17 -8.91
CA VAL A 22 2.87 21.56 -8.95
C VAL A 22 3.28 22.08 -10.32
N ASP A 23 2.32 22.12 -11.24
CA ASP A 23 2.35 23.07 -12.34
C ASP A 23 1.11 23.98 -12.22
N VAL A 24 1.13 24.83 -11.19
CA VAL A 24 0.31 26.05 -11.15
C VAL A 24 1.24 27.20 -11.53
N ASN A 25 1.34 27.43 -12.83
CA ASN A 25 2.05 28.57 -13.38
C ASN A 25 1.27 29.85 -13.05
N LEU A 26 1.82 30.65 -12.12
CA LEU A 26 1.79 32.11 -12.08
C LEU A 26 0.45 32.85 -12.26
N ASP A 27 -0.33 33.03 -11.19
CA ASP A 27 -0.88 34.32 -10.76
C ASP A 27 -1.46 34.19 -9.33
N ILE A 28 -1.60 35.31 -8.62
CA ILE A 28 -2.03 35.49 -7.22
C ILE A 28 -0.84 35.67 -6.25
N MET A 29 -0.08 36.71 -6.54
CA MET A 29 0.56 37.56 -5.53
C MET A 29 -0.46 38.59 -4.98
N GLN A 30 -1.60 38.16 -4.42
CA GLN A 30 -2.46 39.03 -3.59
C GLN A 30 -3.65 38.30 -2.95
N ARG A 31 -3.81 38.48 -1.63
CA ARG A 31 -4.86 37.95 -0.71
C ARG A 31 -4.40 36.63 -0.07
N VAL A 32 -3.94 36.59 1.18
CA VAL A 32 -4.63 37.06 2.39
C VAL A 32 -3.61 37.57 3.41
N GLU A 33 -3.57 38.88 3.58
CA GLU A 33 -3.08 39.54 4.78
C GLU A 33 -4.27 40.32 5.33
N LEU A 34 -5.07 39.64 6.16
CA LEU A 34 -6.07 40.20 7.10
C LEU A 34 -6.78 39.02 7.81
N ALA A 35 -6.09 38.43 8.77
CA ALA A 35 -6.71 37.81 9.94
C ALA A 35 -5.68 37.81 11.08
N ASN A 36 -5.30 39.02 11.53
CA ASN A 36 -4.63 39.20 12.81
C ASN A 36 -5.68 39.07 13.91
N GLY A 37 -5.51 38.09 14.79
CA GLY A 37 -6.42 37.86 15.90
C GLY A 37 -5.94 36.75 16.84
N ASN A 38 -4.80 36.99 17.50
CA ASN A 38 -4.55 36.60 18.88
C ASN A 38 -4.83 35.13 19.29
N HIS A 39 -3.85 34.24 19.13
CA HIS A 39 -3.76 33.02 19.95
C HIS A 39 -2.35 32.89 20.54
N THR A 40 -2.16 33.50 21.72
CA THR A 40 -1.22 33.00 22.72
C THR A 40 -1.76 31.65 23.22
N GLY A 41 -1.10 30.57 22.83
CA GLY A 41 -1.53 29.22 23.20
C GLY A 41 -0.58 28.19 22.62
N GLU A 42 0.45 27.89 23.37
CA GLU A 42 1.28 26.69 23.25
C GLU A 42 0.36 25.45 23.16
N ALA A 43 0.37 24.76 22.02
CA ALA A 43 -0.26 23.46 21.87
C ALA A 43 0.70 22.53 21.13
N ALA A 44 1.35 21.70 21.94
CA ALA A 44 2.12 20.52 21.61
C ALA A 44 2.05 20.03 20.16
N SER A 45 3.18 20.10 19.47
CA SER A 45 3.51 19.22 18.36
C SER A 45 3.54 17.77 18.86
N THR A 46 2.39 17.11 18.88
CA THR A 46 2.29 15.65 18.93
C THR A 46 1.80 15.19 17.57
N SER A 47 2.70 15.08 16.59
CA SER A 47 2.46 14.26 15.38
C SER A 47 2.31 12.82 15.84
N LYS A 48 1.08 12.46 16.19
CA LYS A 48 0.67 11.11 16.57
C LYS A 48 -0.14 10.60 15.40
N PHE A 49 0.49 9.72 14.62
CA PHE A 49 -0.04 9.05 13.42
C PHE A 49 -1.56 9.01 13.36
N LEU A 50 -2.14 9.81 12.47
CA LEU A 50 -3.58 9.85 12.27
C LEU A 50 -4.00 8.63 11.47
N ARG A 51 -4.83 7.79 12.08
CA ARG A 51 -5.44 6.63 11.44
C ARG A 51 -6.92 6.89 11.22
N VAL A 52 -7.38 6.74 9.98
CA VAL A 52 -8.75 7.02 9.55
C VAL A 52 -9.33 5.78 8.87
N HIS A 53 -10.62 5.53 9.06
CA HIS A 53 -11.35 4.54 8.27
C HIS A 53 -12.27 5.29 7.29
N ALA A 54 -12.18 4.99 6.00
CA ALA A 54 -12.90 5.76 4.97
C ALA A 54 -13.51 4.88 3.89
N THR A 55 -14.72 5.22 3.47
CA THR A 55 -15.38 4.73 2.24
C THR A 55 -15.30 5.74 1.10
N SER A 56 -14.87 6.97 1.35
CA SER A 56 -14.96 8.11 0.42
C SER A 56 -13.96 9.22 0.79
N ALA A 57 -13.77 10.20 -0.09
CA ALA A 57 -12.85 11.31 0.13
C ALA A 57 -13.31 12.27 1.23
N GLY A 58 -14.61 12.50 1.38
CA GLY A 58 -15.16 13.44 2.37
C GLY A 58 -14.92 13.05 3.85
N GLN A 59 -14.33 11.88 4.10
CA GLN A 59 -13.98 11.38 5.43
C GLN A 59 -12.48 11.49 5.73
N VAL A 60 -11.70 12.01 4.78
CA VAL A 60 -10.24 12.04 4.84
C VAL A 60 -9.76 13.48 4.64
N GLU A 61 -8.92 13.96 5.55
CA GLU A 61 -8.20 15.21 5.35
C GLU A 61 -6.91 14.92 4.58
N CYS A 62 -6.70 15.58 3.43
CA CYS A 62 -5.49 15.37 2.63
C CYS A 62 -4.24 15.84 3.38
N THR A 63 -3.32 14.93 3.63
CA THR A 63 -1.99 15.23 4.20
C THR A 63 -0.92 15.13 3.12
N GLU A 64 0.28 15.67 3.37
CA GLU A 64 1.40 15.58 2.41
C GLU A 64 1.70 14.14 1.99
N ARG A 65 1.66 13.21 2.96
CA ARG A 65 1.90 11.77 2.74
C ARG A 65 0.74 10.95 3.29
N MET A 66 0.17 10.10 2.45
CA MET A 66 -0.97 9.25 2.80
C MET A 66 -0.69 7.80 2.41
N VAL A 67 -1.10 6.87 3.27
CA VAL A 67 -1.04 5.43 3.01
C VAL A 67 -2.46 4.88 2.97
N LEU A 68 -2.91 4.44 1.80
CA LEU A 68 -4.22 3.80 1.65
C LEU A 68 -4.07 2.29 1.82
N GLN A 69 -4.59 1.73 2.91
CA GLN A 69 -4.54 0.30 3.18
C GLN A 69 -5.82 -0.39 2.69
N VAL A 70 -5.66 -1.37 1.78
CA VAL A 70 -6.74 -2.19 1.24
C VAL A 70 -6.48 -3.67 1.53
N ARG A 71 -7.28 -4.21 2.45
CA ARG A 71 -7.10 -5.56 3.00
C ARG A 71 -7.51 -6.68 2.05
N GLY A 72 -7.18 -7.91 2.42
CA GLY A 72 -7.57 -9.12 1.71
C GLY A 72 -8.86 -9.76 2.22
N THR A 73 -9.31 -10.80 1.51
CA THR A 73 -10.52 -11.56 1.83
C THR A 73 -10.51 -12.07 3.28
N GLY A 74 -11.60 -11.83 4.01
CA GLY A 74 -11.79 -12.34 5.37
C GLY A 74 -10.99 -11.62 6.45
N GLU A 75 -10.16 -10.64 6.10
CA GLU A 75 -9.50 -9.80 7.10
C GLU A 75 -10.53 -8.87 7.79
N PRO A 76 -10.41 -8.62 9.11
CA PRO A 76 -11.21 -7.59 9.78
C PRO A 76 -10.94 -6.19 9.24
N GLN A 77 -11.90 -5.26 9.38
CA GLN A 77 -11.68 -3.85 9.02
C GLN A 77 -10.46 -3.29 9.78
N GLY A 78 -9.57 -2.60 9.05
CA GLY A 78 -8.30 -2.08 9.59
C GLY A 78 -7.16 -3.11 9.67
N ALA A 79 -7.38 -4.39 9.42
CA ALA A 79 -6.30 -5.34 9.30
C ALA A 79 -5.79 -5.40 7.85
N CYS A 80 -4.47 -5.38 7.66
CA CYS A 80 -3.82 -5.95 6.48
C CYS A 80 -2.49 -6.55 6.94
N LYS A 81 -2.46 -7.87 7.13
CA LYS A 81 -1.29 -8.52 7.70
C LYS A 81 -0.01 -8.31 6.85
N PRO A 82 -0.05 -8.47 5.52
CA PRO A 82 1.15 -8.24 4.70
C PRO A 82 1.56 -6.76 4.61
N CYS A 83 0.62 -5.83 4.78
CA CYS A 83 0.90 -4.39 4.77
C CYS A 83 1.56 -3.89 6.07
N THR A 84 1.30 -4.57 7.19
CA THR A 84 1.67 -4.10 8.54
C THR A 84 3.17 -3.77 8.71
N PRO A 85 4.13 -4.57 8.22
CA PRO A 85 5.54 -4.23 8.32
C PRO A 85 5.89 -2.95 7.58
N VAL A 86 5.36 -2.75 6.37
CA VAL A 86 5.58 -1.53 5.57
C VAL A 86 5.05 -0.32 6.31
N ILE A 87 3.81 -0.39 6.82
CA ILE A 87 3.17 0.69 7.55
C ILE A 87 3.98 1.07 8.80
N ARG A 88 4.36 0.08 9.63
CA ARG A 88 5.16 0.33 10.84
C ARG A 88 6.47 1.03 10.52
N SER A 89 7.13 0.62 9.45
CA SER A 89 8.41 1.19 9.06
C SER A 89 8.30 2.59 8.47
N LEU A 90 7.23 2.87 7.71
CA LEU A 90 6.93 4.23 7.27
C LEU A 90 6.66 5.12 8.48
N GLN A 91 5.79 4.70 9.39
CA GLN A 91 5.50 5.42 10.62
C GLN A 91 6.74 5.64 11.48
N ALA A 92 7.69 4.70 11.52
CA ALA A 92 8.93 4.88 12.27
C ALA A 92 9.88 5.94 11.67
N GLN A 93 9.70 6.33 10.41
CA GLN A 93 10.64 7.17 9.67
C GLN A 93 10.05 8.52 9.24
N MET A 94 8.73 8.63 9.15
CA MET A 94 8.05 9.80 8.64
C MET A 94 6.62 9.90 9.15
N ASP A 95 6.08 11.12 9.09
CA ASP A 95 4.67 11.36 9.34
C ASP A 95 3.85 10.92 8.12
N VAL A 96 2.98 9.95 8.33
CA VAL A 96 2.01 9.46 7.35
C VAL A 96 0.63 9.39 7.96
N GLN A 97 -0.39 9.81 7.20
CA GLN A 97 -1.77 9.50 7.52
C GLN A 97 -2.10 8.10 7.00
N LEU A 98 -2.53 7.20 7.87
CA LEU A 98 -2.97 5.86 7.49
C LEU A 98 -4.49 5.86 7.27
N VAL A 99 -4.91 5.52 6.06
CA VAL A 99 -6.33 5.43 5.70
C VAL A 99 -6.68 3.98 5.42
N ASP A 100 -7.47 3.36 6.28
CA ASP A 100 -8.03 2.05 6.05
C ASP A 100 -9.28 2.14 5.18
N ILE A 101 -9.20 1.58 3.98
CA ILE A 101 -10.35 1.56 3.07
C ILE A 101 -11.42 0.61 3.62
N ILE A 102 -12.63 1.14 3.78
CA ILE A 102 -13.80 0.40 4.24
C ILE A 102 -14.47 -0.24 3.04
N TYR A 103 -14.54 -1.57 3.09
CA TYR A 103 -15.33 -2.39 2.18
C TYR A 103 -15.55 -3.78 2.81
N PRO A 104 -16.41 -4.65 2.26
CA PRO A 104 -16.76 -5.92 2.90
C PRO A 104 -15.60 -6.93 3.03
N ALA A 105 -14.64 -6.91 2.10
CA ALA A 105 -13.60 -7.93 1.98
C ALA A 105 -14.12 -9.39 2.02
N GLY A 106 -15.31 -9.61 1.44
CA GLY A 106 -16.03 -10.87 1.53
C GLY A 106 -15.54 -11.94 0.56
N ALA A 107 -16.00 -13.18 0.76
CA ALA A 107 -15.66 -14.31 -0.10
C ALA A 107 -16.09 -14.13 -1.57
N GLY A 108 -17.06 -13.26 -1.85
CA GLY A 108 -17.57 -12.97 -3.19
C GLY A 108 -16.59 -12.28 -4.15
N GLN A 109 -15.39 -11.89 -3.70
CA GLN A 109 -14.36 -11.26 -4.54
C GLN A 109 -14.74 -9.92 -5.18
N ASP A 110 -15.82 -9.30 -4.71
CA ASP A 110 -16.21 -7.94 -5.12
C ASP A 110 -15.40 -6.90 -4.34
N SER A 111 -14.55 -6.18 -5.07
CA SER A 111 -13.71 -5.08 -4.60
C SER A 111 -14.08 -3.73 -5.22
N SER A 112 -15.24 -3.64 -5.87
CA SER A 112 -15.69 -2.42 -6.56
C SER A 112 -15.78 -1.23 -5.62
N GLN A 113 -16.33 -1.41 -4.41
CA GLN A 113 -16.40 -0.35 -3.41
C GLN A 113 -15.01 0.16 -3.01
N ALA A 114 -14.07 -0.74 -2.69
CA ALA A 114 -12.70 -0.34 -2.36
C ALA A 114 -12.00 0.37 -3.53
N THR A 115 -12.24 -0.09 -4.76
CA THR A 115 -11.72 0.55 -5.98
C THR A 115 -12.22 1.99 -6.07
N ALA A 116 -13.53 2.21 -5.91
CA ALA A 116 -14.14 3.53 -5.95
C ALA A 116 -13.58 4.45 -4.85
N SER A 117 -13.46 3.97 -3.61
CA SER A 117 -12.90 4.76 -2.50
C SER A 117 -11.46 5.20 -2.76
N VAL A 118 -10.60 4.30 -3.28
CA VAL A 118 -9.21 4.64 -3.61
C VAL A 118 -9.15 5.71 -4.70
N ILE A 119 -9.97 5.58 -5.76
CA ILE A 119 -10.06 6.59 -6.83
C ILE A 119 -10.52 7.93 -6.27
N GLU A 120 -11.59 7.93 -5.46
CA GLU A 120 -12.18 9.15 -4.92
C GLU A 120 -11.19 9.90 -4.03
N ILE A 121 -10.53 9.20 -3.11
CA ILE A 121 -9.52 9.79 -2.22
C ILE A 121 -8.32 10.29 -3.01
N ALA A 122 -7.82 9.52 -3.97
CA ALA A 122 -6.66 9.94 -4.78
C ALA A 122 -6.95 11.20 -5.60
N ASN A 123 -8.15 11.30 -6.19
CA ASN A 123 -8.55 12.47 -6.96
C ASN A 123 -8.85 13.69 -6.09
N ALA A 124 -9.34 13.49 -4.86
CA ALA A 124 -9.61 14.57 -3.92
C ALA A 124 -8.33 15.12 -3.27
N CYS A 125 -7.26 14.33 -3.24
CA CYS A 125 -5.97 14.68 -2.67
C CYS A 125 -4.86 14.73 -3.74
N PRO A 126 -4.98 15.59 -4.77
CA PRO A 126 -4.06 15.59 -5.92
C PRO A 126 -2.64 16.03 -5.58
N ASN A 127 -2.46 16.76 -4.46
CA ASN A 127 -1.15 17.22 -3.99
C ASN A 127 -0.49 16.25 -3.00
N SER A 128 -1.21 15.20 -2.59
CA SER A 128 -0.71 14.23 -1.63
C SER A 128 0.14 13.18 -2.34
N ARG A 129 1.25 12.79 -1.71
CA ARG A 129 1.99 11.60 -2.10
C ARG A 129 1.30 10.39 -1.50
N ILE A 130 0.69 9.58 -2.37
CA ILE A 130 -0.19 8.49 -1.97
C ILE A 130 0.49 7.16 -2.26
N LEU A 131 0.68 6.36 -1.21
CA LEU A 131 1.07 4.97 -1.32
C LEU A 131 -0.13 4.06 -1.05
N ALA A 132 -0.62 3.37 -2.06
CA ALA A 132 -1.68 2.38 -1.91
C ALA A 132 -1.09 0.98 -1.63
N LEU A 133 -1.47 0.38 -0.50
CA LEU A 133 -1.09 -0.97 -0.12
C LEU A 133 -2.28 -1.90 -0.32
N GLY A 134 -2.12 -2.92 -1.16
CA GLY A 134 -3.20 -3.88 -1.46
C GLY A 134 -2.77 -5.31 -1.22
N TYR A 135 -3.60 -6.13 -0.58
CA TYR A 135 -3.35 -7.57 -0.43
C TYR A 135 -4.47 -8.42 -1.02
N SER A 136 -4.14 -9.42 -1.83
CA SER A 136 -5.10 -10.37 -2.40
C SER A 136 -6.25 -9.65 -3.11
N GLN A 137 -7.48 -9.73 -2.61
CA GLN A 137 -8.62 -8.97 -3.12
C GLN A 137 -8.42 -7.44 -3.09
N GLY A 138 -7.74 -6.91 -2.07
CA GLY A 138 -7.38 -5.50 -1.99
C GLY A 138 -6.32 -5.10 -3.02
N ALA A 139 -5.41 -6.03 -3.39
CA ALA A 139 -4.48 -5.80 -4.50
C ALA A 139 -5.21 -5.66 -5.83
N THR A 140 -6.27 -6.44 -6.05
CA THR A 140 -7.17 -6.26 -7.20
C THR A 140 -7.83 -4.88 -7.19
N ALA A 141 -8.31 -4.42 -6.02
CA ALA A 141 -8.95 -3.11 -5.89
C ALA A 141 -7.98 -1.98 -6.27
N VAL A 142 -6.77 -1.99 -5.70
CA VAL A 142 -5.73 -1.00 -6.00
C VAL A 142 -5.34 -1.05 -7.47
N THR A 143 -5.13 -2.24 -8.03
CA THR A 143 -4.78 -2.40 -9.46
C THR A 143 -5.83 -1.77 -10.37
N ARG A 144 -7.12 -2.01 -10.09
CA ARG A 144 -8.23 -1.41 -10.85
C ARG A 144 -8.32 0.10 -10.65
N ALA A 145 -8.01 0.60 -9.46
CA ALA A 145 -8.00 2.03 -9.18
C ALA A 145 -6.89 2.73 -9.98
N LEU A 146 -5.69 2.14 -10.07
CA LEU A 146 -4.58 2.69 -10.86
C LEU A 146 -4.95 2.89 -12.35
N SER A 147 -5.84 2.05 -12.90
CA SER A 147 -6.33 2.21 -14.28
C SER A 147 -7.22 3.44 -14.49
N SER A 148 -7.72 4.05 -13.42
CA SER A 148 -8.69 5.14 -13.44
C SER A 148 -8.17 6.42 -12.77
N ILE A 149 -7.06 6.34 -12.02
CA ILE A 149 -6.43 7.49 -11.40
C ILE A 149 -5.52 8.17 -12.42
N ASN A 150 -5.85 9.42 -12.71
CA ASN A 150 -5.14 10.25 -13.69
C ASN A 150 -4.24 11.31 -13.02
N THR A 151 -4.18 11.35 -11.70
CA THR A 151 -3.36 12.30 -10.96
C THR A 151 -1.89 11.84 -10.91
N ALA A 152 -1.00 12.79 -10.63
CA ALA A 152 0.38 12.52 -10.29
C ALA A 152 0.48 12.10 -8.81
N GLY A 153 1.57 11.44 -8.42
CA GLY A 153 1.85 11.18 -6.99
C GLY A 153 1.31 9.88 -6.41
N GLN A 154 0.81 8.95 -7.23
CA GLN A 154 0.36 7.64 -6.76
C GLN A 154 1.40 6.55 -7.04
N SER A 155 1.67 5.78 -5.99
CA SER A 155 2.50 4.59 -5.97
C SER A 155 1.74 3.44 -5.30
N ALA A 156 2.12 2.19 -5.56
CA ALA A 156 1.48 1.04 -4.94
C ALA A 156 2.45 -0.09 -4.56
N ILE A 157 2.12 -0.80 -3.48
CA ILE A 157 2.71 -2.10 -3.17
C ILE A 157 1.56 -3.11 -3.10
N LEU A 158 1.64 -4.12 -3.95
CA LEU A 158 0.66 -5.18 -4.10
C LEU A 158 1.23 -6.47 -3.54
N PHE A 159 0.50 -7.13 -2.66
CA PHE A 159 0.87 -8.41 -2.09
C PHE A 159 -0.07 -9.49 -2.63
N GLY A 160 0.49 -10.52 -3.25
CA GLY A 160 -0.29 -11.68 -3.72
C GLY A 160 -1.38 -11.30 -4.72
N SER A 161 -1.06 -10.42 -5.68
CA SER A 161 -2.04 -9.83 -6.59
C SER A 161 -2.71 -10.88 -7.51
N PRO A 162 -4.05 -11.00 -7.50
CA PRO A 162 -4.77 -11.76 -8.51
C PRO A 162 -4.62 -11.14 -9.91
N CYS A 163 -4.34 -9.84 -10.01
CA CYS A 163 -4.14 -9.13 -11.28
C CYS A 163 -2.70 -9.22 -11.82
N ARG A 164 -1.81 -10.00 -11.17
CA ARG A 164 -0.41 -10.12 -11.59
C ARG A 164 -0.29 -10.60 -13.03
N THR A 165 0.37 -9.79 -13.87
CA THR A 165 0.63 -10.11 -15.27
C THR A 165 2.01 -10.75 -15.42
N PRO A 166 2.13 -11.96 -16.00
CA PRO A 166 3.43 -12.59 -16.25
C PRO A 166 4.34 -11.75 -17.14
N GLY A 167 5.62 -11.68 -16.82
CA GLY A 167 6.63 -10.99 -17.63
C GLY A 167 6.66 -9.47 -17.46
N ALA A 168 5.88 -8.92 -16.51
CA ALA A 168 5.98 -7.52 -16.09
C ALA A 168 7.19 -7.32 -15.16
N ASP A 169 8.40 -7.67 -15.65
CA ASP A 169 9.63 -7.79 -14.86
C ASP A 169 10.04 -6.47 -14.18
N GLN A 170 9.52 -5.33 -14.66
CA GLN A 170 9.74 -4.01 -14.09
C GLN A 170 8.96 -3.75 -12.79
N VAL A 171 7.88 -4.49 -12.51
CA VAL A 171 7.08 -4.33 -11.27
C VAL A 171 6.99 -5.63 -10.46
N ASN A 172 7.18 -6.77 -11.13
CA ASN A 172 7.04 -8.08 -10.55
C ASN A 172 8.30 -8.50 -9.78
N VAL A 173 8.17 -8.59 -8.46
CA VAL A 173 9.24 -9.12 -7.60
C VAL A 173 8.75 -10.27 -6.74
N ASP A 174 9.71 -10.99 -6.17
CA ASP A 174 9.51 -11.97 -5.11
C ASP A 174 9.69 -11.37 -3.71
N GLU A 175 9.56 -12.21 -2.69
CA GLU A 175 9.78 -11.85 -1.28
C GLU A 175 11.22 -11.52 -0.92
N ASN A 176 12.11 -11.38 -1.90
CA ASN A 176 13.46 -10.87 -1.72
C ASN A 176 13.73 -9.65 -2.61
N GLY A 177 12.72 -9.16 -3.35
CA GLY A 177 12.88 -8.11 -4.34
C GLY A 177 13.49 -8.60 -5.67
N ALA A 178 13.57 -9.91 -5.90
CA ALA A 178 14.16 -10.50 -7.09
C ALA A 178 13.09 -11.00 -8.09
N GLY A 179 13.49 -11.29 -9.32
CA GLY A 179 12.56 -11.69 -10.40
C GLY A 179 12.11 -13.15 -10.41
N LYS A 180 12.26 -13.93 -9.32
CA LYS A 180 11.99 -15.39 -9.38
C LYS A 180 10.52 -15.72 -9.66
N THR A 181 9.61 -14.82 -9.29
CA THR A 181 8.18 -14.94 -9.55
C THR A 181 7.72 -14.03 -10.69
N ALA A 182 8.63 -13.52 -11.52
CA ALA A 182 8.27 -12.56 -12.56
C ALA A 182 7.36 -13.14 -13.66
N LYS A 183 7.48 -14.45 -13.90
CA LYS A 183 6.64 -15.21 -14.86
C LYS A 183 5.38 -15.82 -14.23
N VAL A 184 5.15 -15.60 -12.93
CA VAL A 184 3.97 -16.13 -12.23
C VAL A 184 2.72 -15.37 -12.66
N ARG A 185 1.63 -16.10 -12.90
CA ARG A 185 0.34 -15.54 -13.31
C ARG A 185 -0.59 -15.36 -12.11
N GLY A 186 -1.27 -14.22 -12.04
CA GLY A 186 -2.39 -14.00 -11.13
C GLY A 186 -3.69 -14.61 -11.65
N LEU A 187 -4.58 -15.05 -10.74
CA LEU A 187 -5.84 -15.71 -11.10
C LEU A 187 -6.80 -14.86 -11.97
N GLN A 188 -6.68 -13.53 -11.87
CA GLN A 188 -7.53 -12.55 -12.56
C GLN A 188 -6.76 -11.76 -13.64
N SER A 189 -5.54 -12.17 -13.99
CA SER A 189 -4.68 -11.50 -14.99
C SER A 189 -5.30 -11.32 -16.38
N GLY A 190 -6.37 -12.05 -16.71
CA GLY A 190 -7.14 -11.85 -17.95
C GLY A 190 -8.17 -10.72 -17.91
N GLY A 191 -8.44 -10.13 -16.73
CA GLY A 191 -9.45 -9.08 -16.54
C GLY A 191 -8.96 -7.85 -15.77
N CYS A 192 -7.69 -7.84 -15.34
CA CYS A 192 -7.03 -6.68 -14.75
C CYS A 192 -5.51 -6.85 -14.83
N ALA A 193 -4.80 -5.71 -14.91
CA ALA A 193 -3.34 -5.63 -14.93
C ALA A 193 -2.91 -4.27 -14.38
N VAL A 194 -1.69 -4.18 -13.86
CA VAL A 194 -1.07 -2.87 -13.57
C VAL A 194 -0.96 -2.11 -14.90
N PRO A 195 -1.49 -0.88 -15.00
CA PRO A 195 -1.44 -0.14 -16.26
C PRO A 195 -0.01 0.16 -16.69
N ALA A 196 0.22 0.28 -18.00
CA ALA A 196 1.56 0.55 -18.54
C ALA A 196 2.21 1.83 -17.98
N ALA A 197 1.41 2.85 -17.66
CA ALA A 197 1.88 4.09 -17.02
C ALA A 197 2.49 3.89 -15.62
N TYR A 198 2.21 2.75 -14.99
CA TYR A 198 2.69 2.34 -13.67
C TYR A 198 3.66 1.15 -13.74
N ASN A 199 4.09 0.74 -14.94
CA ASN A 199 4.98 -0.41 -15.15
C ASN A 199 6.46 -0.06 -14.89
N ASP A 200 6.73 0.52 -13.73
CA ASP A 200 8.05 0.88 -13.22
C ASP A 200 8.08 0.59 -11.71
N GLN A 201 9.15 -0.06 -11.26
CA GLN A 201 9.44 -0.38 -9.86
C GLN A 201 9.55 0.86 -8.97
N SER A 202 9.78 2.04 -9.56
CA SER A 202 9.72 3.35 -8.88
C SER A 202 8.30 3.81 -8.54
N ARG A 203 7.27 3.13 -9.07
CA ARG A 203 5.85 3.44 -8.84
C ARG A 203 5.07 2.26 -8.29
N VAL A 204 5.29 1.05 -8.80
CA VAL A 204 4.55 -0.14 -8.38
C VAL A 204 5.47 -1.30 -8.09
N LEU A 205 5.25 -1.93 -6.93
CA LEU A 205 5.86 -3.19 -6.57
C LEU A 205 4.78 -4.27 -6.41
N ASP A 206 4.73 -5.24 -7.31
CA ASP A 206 3.85 -6.40 -7.19
C ASP A 206 4.65 -7.60 -6.65
N ILE A 207 4.47 -7.88 -5.36
CA ILE A 207 5.22 -8.87 -4.60
C ILE A 207 4.49 -10.21 -4.60
N CYS A 208 5.21 -11.22 -5.04
CA CYS A 208 4.73 -12.58 -5.09
C CYS A 208 5.73 -13.55 -4.47
N HIS A 209 5.36 -14.22 -3.37
CA HIS A 209 6.25 -15.16 -2.69
C HIS A 209 6.61 -16.39 -3.56
N THR A 210 7.87 -16.83 -3.48
CA THR A 210 8.32 -18.09 -4.05
C THR A 210 7.72 -19.28 -3.28
N GLY A 211 7.28 -20.31 -4.01
CA GLY A 211 6.63 -21.48 -3.43
C GLY A 211 5.12 -21.29 -3.22
N GLY A 212 4.37 -21.05 -4.29
CA GLY A 212 2.89 -20.92 -4.28
C GLY A 212 2.12 -22.18 -3.85
N GLU A 213 2.53 -22.85 -2.78
CA GLU A 213 1.84 -23.90 -2.05
C GLU A 213 2.04 -23.75 -0.53
N LEU A 214 1.04 -24.24 0.22
CA LEU A 214 0.90 -24.36 1.69
C LEU A 214 0.33 -23.11 2.39
N LEU A 215 -0.84 -23.08 3.04
CA LEU A 215 -1.86 -24.08 3.39
C LEU A 215 -3.26 -23.46 3.29
N SER A 216 -4.23 -24.30 2.97
CA SER A 216 -5.66 -24.00 2.84
C SER A 216 -6.26 -23.35 4.08
N HIS A 217 -7.10 -22.32 3.90
CA HIS A 217 -8.52 -22.41 4.27
C HIS A 217 -9.32 -21.36 3.49
N VAL A 218 -10.48 -21.81 2.99
CA VAL A 218 -11.52 -21.08 2.24
C VAL A 218 -11.37 -21.14 0.70
N PHE A 219 -12.33 -21.89 0.12
CA PHE A 219 -12.59 -22.24 -1.29
C PHE A 219 -11.68 -23.27 -1.98
N SER A 220 -12.20 -24.51 -1.94
CA SER A 220 -11.77 -25.66 -2.73
C SER A 220 -12.16 -25.46 -4.20
N GLN A 221 -11.18 -25.14 -5.04
CA GLN A 221 -11.10 -25.66 -6.41
C GLN A 221 -9.67 -26.09 -6.68
N LYS A 222 -9.55 -27.30 -7.24
CA LYS A 222 -8.31 -27.90 -7.73
C LYS A 222 -7.75 -27.06 -8.88
N LEU A 223 -6.91 -26.09 -8.56
CA LEU A 223 -5.97 -25.49 -9.50
C LEU A 223 -4.58 -25.84 -8.98
N THR A 224 -4.00 -26.86 -9.59
CA THR A 224 -2.56 -27.09 -9.61
C THR A 224 -1.90 -25.90 -10.31
N ASP A 225 -0.76 -25.46 -9.79
CA ASP A 225 0.19 -24.49 -10.34
C ASP A 225 0.09 -23.01 -9.89
N LYS A 226 1.14 -22.59 -9.15
CA LYS A 226 1.89 -21.34 -9.36
C LYS A 226 1.05 -20.06 -9.55
N ALA A 227 0.02 -19.84 -8.76
CA ALA A 227 -0.76 -18.60 -8.80
C ALA A 227 -0.42 -17.71 -7.61
N CYS A 228 -0.15 -16.43 -7.87
CA CYS A 228 0.25 -15.45 -6.84
C CYS A 228 -0.83 -15.18 -5.76
N SER A 229 -2.06 -15.64 -6.00
CA SER A 229 -3.25 -15.34 -5.20
C SER A 229 -3.40 -16.19 -3.93
N ARG A 230 -2.51 -17.15 -3.66
CA ARG A 230 -2.69 -18.19 -2.63
C ARG A 230 -1.79 -18.06 -1.39
N SER A 231 -1.09 -16.95 -1.21
CA SER A 231 -0.18 -16.82 -0.07
C SER A 231 -0.95 -16.71 1.26
N SER A 232 -0.96 -17.79 2.05
CA SER A 232 -1.14 -17.68 3.50
C SER A 232 0.15 -17.08 4.10
N VAL A 233 0.29 -15.77 3.97
CA VAL A 233 1.32 -14.93 4.64
C VAL A 233 1.23 -15.08 6.18
N LEU A 234 0.19 -15.77 6.67
CA LEU A 234 -0.13 -15.96 8.07
C LEU A 234 0.98 -16.67 8.86
N GLU A 235 1.67 -17.68 8.32
CA GLU A 235 2.65 -18.46 9.09
C GLU A 235 4.07 -17.88 9.08
N GLN A 236 4.56 -17.36 7.95
CA GLN A 236 5.93 -16.81 7.90
C GLN A 236 6.08 -15.52 8.73
N TYR A 237 5.06 -14.68 8.81
CA TYR A 237 5.15 -13.43 9.61
C TYR A 237 5.00 -13.62 11.12
N ILE A 238 4.41 -14.73 11.60
CA ILE A 238 4.35 -15.03 13.05
C ILE A 238 5.75 -15.28 13.61
N GLN A 239 6.67 -15.85 12.81
CA GLN A 239 8.05 -16.05 13.26
C GLN A 239 8.87 -14.74 13.33
N PHE A 240 8.59 -13.76 12.47
CA PHE A 240 9.37 -12.51 12.45
C PHE A 240 8.86 -11.43 13.44
N GLY A 241 7.61 -11.53 13.91
CA GLY A 241 7.02 -10.55 14.83
C GLY A 241 7.25 -10.83 16.33
N GLN A 242 7.89 -11.96 16.70
CA GLN A 242 8.04 -12.38 18.10
C GLN A 242 9.46 -12.29 18.67
N GLN A 243 10.47 -11.81 17.92
CA GLN A 243 11.73 -11.48 18.56
C GLN A 243 11.69 -10.02 19.06
N PRO A 244 11.59 -9.78 20.38
CA PRO A 244 11.91 -8.46 20.90
C PRO A 244 13.36 -8.12 20.51
N PRO A 245 13.69 -6.83 20.33
CA PRO A 245 15.06 -6.42 20.06
C PRO A 245 15.96 -7.00 21.17
N SER A 246 16.96 -7.81 20.78
CA SER A 246 17.97 -8.25 21.71
C SER A 246 18.73 -7.02 22.20
N VAL A 247 18.51 -6.68 23.47
CA VAL A 247 19.33 -5.71 24.18
C VAL A 247 20.75 -6.29 24.21
N PRO A 248 21.77 -5.58 23.68
CA PRO A 248 23.14 -6.05 23.82
C PRO A 248 23.49 -6.11 25.31
N SER A 249 23.89 -7.29 25.76
CA SER A 249 24.42 -7.49 27.11
C SER A 249 25.61 -6.54 27.31
N PRO A 250 25.69 -5.81 28.44
CA PRO A 250 26.88 -5.02 28.74
C PRO A 250 28.08 -5.97 28.76
N ALA A 251 29.14 -5.60 28.05
CA ALA A 251 30.40 -6.30 28.10
C ALA A 251 30.92 -6.22 29.54
N ASP A 252 31.07 -7.38 30.18
CA ASP A 252 31.80 -7.49 31.44
C ASP A 252 33.25 -7.04 31.19
N GLY A 253 33.67 -6.05 31.96
CA GLY A 253 35.07 -5.63 32.11
C GLY A 253 35.82 -6.48 33.11
#